data_AF-A0A1V5F2X1-F1
#
_entry.id   AF-A0A1V5F2X1-F1
#
_cell.length_a   1.000
_cell.length_b   1.000
_cell.length_c   1.000
_cell.angle_alpha   90.00
_cell.angle_beta   90.00
_cell.angle_gamma   90.00
#
_symmetry.space_group_name_H-M   'P 1'
#
loop_
_entity.id
_entity.type
_entity.pdbx_description
1 polymer ?
#
loop_
_entity_poly.entity_id
_entity_poly.type
_entity_poly.pdbx_seq_one_letter_code
_entity_poly.pdbx_strand_id
1 'polypeptide(L)'
;MMVKNGINLIDFFSSLNKGNKSVVYKYNNSKNIIKMKSLTLSFIALFGAMVMAFGQFQLPKLDYGYSDLEPYIDSTTMYIHYNNHHATYANNLNKTLEKYPELYKKDIVELLENINELPADIQLSVRNNGGGYYNHCLFWSMLAPAGSTTISPKLEKILIKNFGSIDTFKNEFEKAALGQFGSGWAWLIKESSGKLRIISTSNQDNTLMPFSSVKGKPVLTLDVWEHAYYLKYQSKRASYVKAFWNVVNWKEVEKLIEK
;
A
#
# COMPACT_ATOMS: atom_id res chain seq x y z
N MET A 1 12.79 30.94 26.71
CA MET A 1 11.64 30.70 27.61
C MET A 1 10.38 31.07 26.84
N MET A 2 9.77 30.12 26.09
CA MET A 2 8.44 29.53 26.36
C MET A 2 7.36 30.56 26.75
N VAL A 3 6.19 30.65 26.11
CA VAL A 3 5.22 29.56 25.89
C VAL A 3 4.46 29.74 24.57
N LYS A 4 4.43 28.68 23.74
CA LYS A 4 3.51 28.51 22.61
C LYS A 4 2.11 28.22 23.17
N ASN A 5 1.16 29.13 23.00
CA ASN A 5 -0.27 28.82 23.22
C ASN A 5 -0.84 28.18 21.95
N GLY A 6 -0.42 26.96 21.67
CA GLY A 6 -1.07 26.09 20.69
C GLY A 6 -2.05 25.18 21.42
N ILE A 7 -3.31 25.19 20.99
CA ILE A 7 -4.30 24.21 21.47
C ILE A 7 -3.83 22.85 20.94
N ASN A 8 -3.46 21.96 21.85
CA ASN A 8 -3.16 20.58 21.53
C ASN A 8 -4.46 19.88 21.13
N LEU A 9 -4.59 19.49 19.85
CA LEU A 9 -5.79 18.84 19.32
C LEU A 9 -6.16 17.58 20.12
N ILE A 10 -5.17 16.88 20.70
CA ILE A 10 -5.39 15.67 21.50
C ILE A 10 -6.16 15.99 22.79
N ASP A 11 -5.86 17.12 23.43
CA ASP A 11 -6.54 17.57 24.65
C ASP A 11 -7.98 18.02 24.37
N PHE A 12 -8.23 18.57 23.18
CA PHE A 12 -9.58 18.90 22.71
C PHE A 12 -10.44 17.64 22.55
N PHE A 13 -9.92 16.59 21.88
CA PHE A 13 -10.64 15.33 21.67
C PHE A 13 -10.86 14.53 22.96
N SER A 14 -9.91 14.58 23.91
CA SER A 14 -10.04 13.99 25.25
C SER A 14 -11.23 14.54 26.04
N SER A 15 -11.53 15.84 25.89
CA SER A 15 -12.64 16.49 26.61
C SER A 15 -14.03 16.12 26.09
N LEU A 16 -14.15 15.76 24.81
CA LEU A 16 -15.42 15.42 24.15
C LEU A 16 -15.88 13.99 24.46
N ASN A 17 -14.96 13.10 24.84
CA ASN A 17 -15.26 11.69 25.11
C ASN A 17 -15.81 11.43 26.52
N LYS A 18 -15.79 12.44 27.41
CA LYS A 18 -16.43 12.39 28.73
C LYS A 18 -17.84 12.95 28.62
N GLY A 19 -18.78 12.08 28.25
CA GLY A 19 -20.19 12.41 28.06
C GLY A 19 -20.77 13.34 29.13
N ASN A 20 -21.53 14.34 28.65
CA ASN A 20 -22.42 15.19 29.43
C ASN A 20 -21.81 15.98 30.62
N LYS A 21 -20.75 16.75 30.37
CA LYS A 21 -20.53 17.96 31.18
C LYS A 21 -20.41 19.18 30.28
N SER A 22 -21.28 20.15 30.52
CA SER A 22 -21.22 21.48 29.93
C SER A 22 -19.85 22.08 30.17
N VAL A 23 -19.06 22.26 29.11
CA VAL A 23 -17.75 22.90 29.21
C VAL A 23 -17.94 24.41 29.08
N VAL A 24 -17.66 25.14 30.14
CA VAL A 24 -17.73 26.61 30.18
C VAL A 24 -16.35 27.17 29.83
N TYR A 25 -16.23 27.81 28.68
CA TYR A 25 -15.03 28.57 28.33
C TYR A 25 -15.26 30.06 28.61
N LYS A 26 -14.31 30.69 29.31
CA LYS A 26 -14.27 32.16 29.45
C LYS A 26 -13.42 32.72 28.32
N TYR A 27 -14.07 33.40 27.36
CA TYR A 27 -13.42 34.31 26.43
C TYR A 27 -14.03 35.69 26.65
N ASN A 28 -13.21 36.68 27.01
CA ASN A 28 -13.60 38.08 27.27
C ASN A 28 -14.93 38.27 28.03
N ASN A 29 -14.89 38.11 29.35
CA ASN A 29 -15.82 38.63 30.37
C ASN A 29 -17.35 38.61 30.12
N SER A 30 -17.86 37.83 29.18
CA SER A 30 -19.29 37.61 28.97
C SER A 30 -19.62 36.12 29.08
N LYS A 31 -20.57 35.78 29.96
CA LYS A 31 -21.07 34.41 30.11
C LYS A 31 -22.09 34.13 28.99
N ASN A 32 -21.62 33.67 27.84
CA ASN A 32 -22.52 33.12 26.82
C ASN A 32 -22.69 31.61 27.01
N ILE A 33 -23.92 31.19 27.34
CA ILE A 33 -24.30 29.78 27.46
C ILE A 33 -24.79 29.32 26.08
N ILE A 34 -23.97 28.57 25.35
CA ILE A 34 -24.36 27.94 24.09
C ILE A 34 -24.98 26.58 24.43
N LYS A 35 -26.29 26.40 24.22
CA LYS A 35 -26.96 25.10 24.35
C LYS A 35 -26.60 24.22 23.14
N MET A 36 -25.66 23.29 23.33
CA MET A 36 -25.36 22.20 22.38
C MET A 36 -26.53 21.22 22.32
N LYS A 37 -27.40 21.33 21.32
CA LYS A 37 -28.38 20.29 20.98
C LYS A 37 -28.31 19.76 19.54
N SER A 38 -27.31 20.13 18.73
CA SER A 38 -27.18 19.56 17.37
C SER A 38 -25.75 19.47 16.82
N LEU A 39 -24.74 19.23 17.66
CA LEU A 39 -23.34 19.22 17.19
C LEU A 39 -22.87 17.90 16.56
N THR A 40 -23.67 16.82 16.62
CA THR A 40 -23.25 15.49 16.15
C THR A 40 -23.35 15.30 14.64
N LEU A 41 -24.31 15.93 13.95
CA LEU A 41 -24.43 15.82 12.49
C LEU A 41 -23.34 16.59 11.74
N SER A 42 -22.92 17.75 12.27
CA SER A 42 -21.95 18.62 11.61
C SER A 42 -20.53 18.03 11.60
N PHE A 43 -20.14 17.23 12.60
CA PHE A 43 -18.81 16.60 12.63
C PHE A 43 -18.66 15.44 11.63
N ILE A 44 -19.72 14.65 11.40
CA ILE A 44 -19.70 13.59 10.38
C ILE A 44 -19.64 14.19 8.98
N ALA A 45 -20.40 15.27 8.74
CA ALA A 45 -20.35 16.01 7.47
C ALA A 45 -18.97 16.67 7.25
N LEU A 46 -18.35 17.25 8.29
CA LEU A 46 -17.01 17.83 8.19
C LEU A 46 -15.93 16.76 7.96
N PHE A 47 -16.03 15.61 8.61
CA PHE A 47 -15.11 14.49 8.41
C PHE A 47 -15.24 13.90 7.01
N GLY A 48 -16.47 13.70 6.52
CA GLY A 48 -16.73 13.31 5.13
C GLY A 48 -16.19 14.33 4.12
N ALA A 49 -16.41 15.63 4.35
CA ALA A 49 -15.90 16.70 3.48
C ALA A 49 -14.37 16.79 3.51
N MET A 50 -13.73 16.55 4.65
CA MET A 50 -12.27 16.60 4.78
C MET A 50 -11.59 15.36 4.14
N VAL A 51 -12.20 14.17 4.25
CA VAL A 51 -11.74 12.97 3.50
C VAL A 51 -11.89 13.18 2.00
N MET A 52 -12.98 13.82 1.53
CA MET A 52 -13.12 14.16 0.11
C MET A 52 -12.07 15.19 -0.35
N ALA A 53 -11.65 16.13 0.50
CA ALA A 53 -10.66 17.14 0.14
C ALA A 53 -9.21 16.60 0.03
N PHE A 54 -8.88 15.48 0.67
CA PHE A 54 -7.52 14.91 0.69
C PHE A 54 -7.39 13.53 0.03
N GLY A 55 -8.50 12.94 -0.41
CA GLY A 55 -8.55 11.58 -0.95
C GLY A 55 -8.33 10.52 0.14
N GLN A 56 -9.13 9.45 0.11
CA GLN A 56 -8.99 8.34 1.07
C GLN A 56 -7.67 7.58 0.87
N PHE A 57 -7.29 7.35 -0.39
CA PHE A 57 -6.10 6.58 -0.74
C PHE A 57 -4.91 7.51 -0.95
N GLN A 58 -4.01 7.53 0.03
CA GLN A 58 -2.81 8.37 0.03
C GLN A 58 -1.56 7.51 -0.19
N LEU A 59 -0.50 8.13 -0.71
CA LEU A 59 0.79 7.45 -0.82
C LEU A 59 1.32 7.06 0.57
N PRO A 60 1.77 5.81 0.76
CA PRO A 60 2.35 5.38 2.02
C PRO A 60 3.71 6.07 2.20
N LYS A 61 3.99 6.57 3.40
CA LYS A 61 5.30 7.10 3.73
C LYS A 61 6.37 6.02 3.50
N LEU A 62 7.42 6.35 2.76
CA LEU A 62 8.60 5.49 2.64
C LEU A 62 9.44 5.56 3.93
N ASP A 63 9.89 4.40 4.40
CA ASP A 63 10.76 4.26 5.58
C ASP A 63 12.25 4.44 5.25
N TYR A 64 12.57 4.79 4.01
CA TYR A 64 13.91 4.98 3.46
C TYR A 64 13.89 6.07 2.37
N GLY A 65 15.06 6.65 2.09
CA GLY A 65 15.25 7.66 1.06
C GLY A 65 15.30 7.07 -0.35
N TYR A 66 15.10 7.91 -1.36
CA TYR A 66 15.12 7.48 -2.77
C TYR A 66 16.45 6.88 -3.22
N SER A 67 17.57 7.27 -2.62
CA SER A 67 18.91 6.75 -2.92
C SER A 67 19.29 5.50 -2.14
N ASP A 68 18.51 5.07 -1.14
CA ASP A 68 18.94 4.04 -0.20
C ASP A 68 18.93 2.63 -0.81
N LEU A 69 18.34 2.47 -1.99
CA LEU A 69 18.33 1.23 -2.77
C LEU A 69 19.44 1.16 -3.82
N GLU A 70 20.28 2.19 -3.94
CA GLU A 70 21.48 2.17 -4.77
C GLU A 70 22.48 1.09 -4.25
N PRO A 71 23.28 0.47 -5.13
CA PRO A 71 23.34 0.66 -6.57
C PRO A 71 22.35 -0.24 -7.34
N TYR A 72 21.28 -0.73 -6.73
CA TYR A 72 20.39 -1.75 -7.32
C TYR A 72 19.13 -1.15 -7.95
N ILE A 73 18.55 -0.12 -7.35
CA ILE A 73 17.49 0.68 -7.96
C ILE A 73 17.92 2.14 -7.85
N ASP A 74 18.00 2.85 -8.97
CA ASP A 74 18.50 4.22 -8.98
C ASP A 74 17.49 5.21 -8.38
N SER A 75 18.00 6.30 -7.79
CA SER A 75 17.17 7.28 -7.10
C SER A 75 16.15 7.97 -8.02
N THR A 76 16.47 8.10 -9.31
CA THR A 76 15.58 8.75 -10.29
C THR A 76 14.36 7.87 -10.55
N THR A 77 14.58 6.57 -10.78
CA THR A 77 13.52 5.56 -10.86
C THR A 77 12.67 5.58 -9.58
N MET A 78 13.28 5.53 -8.40
CA MET A 78 12.53 5.58 -7.12
C MET A 78 11.64 6.82 -7.01
N TYR A 79 12.16 8.00 -7.36
CA TYR A 79 11.40 9.25 -7.33
C TYR A 79 10.21 9.22 -8.29
N ILE A 80 10.42 8.82 -9.56
CA ILE A 80 9.39 8.81 -10.60
C ILE A 80 8.34 7.72 -10.31
N HIS A 81 8.78 6.54 -9.90
CA HIS A 81 7.92 5.39 -9.63
C HIS A 81 6.98 5.66 -8.44
N TYR A 82 7.49 6.30 -7.38
CA TYR A 82 6.69 6.68 -6.22
C TYR A 82 5.84 7.96 -6.46
N ASN A 83 6.46 9.08 -6.87
CA ASN A 83 5.76 10.37 -6.95
C ASN A 83 4.89 10.55 -8.20
N ASN A 84 5.13 9.78 -9.26
CA ASN A 84 4.34 9.89 -10.49
C ASN A 84 3.47 8.65 -10.70
N HIS A 85 4.06 7.46 -10.86
CA HIS A 85 3.28 6.25 -11.19
C HIS A 85 2.33 5.86 -10.06
N HIS A 86 2.83 5.67 -8.84
CA HIS A 86 1.97 5.34 -7.70
C HIS A 86 0.98 6.48 -7.38
N ALA A 87 1.42 7.74 -7.44
CA ALA A 87 0.54 8.89 -7.19
C ALA A 87 -0.62 8.96 -8.19
N THR A 88 -0.37 8.64 -9.46
CA THR A 88 -1.40 8.63 -10.50
C THR A 88 -2.47 7.59 -10.20
N TYR A 89 -2.07 6.37 -9.77
CA TYR A 89 -3.03 5.35 -9.37
C TYR A 89 -3.88 5.79 -8.17
N ALA A 90 -3.27 6.37 -7.14
CA ALA A 90 -3.98 6.88 -5.97
C ALA A 90 -4.99 7.99 -6.36
N ASN A 91 -4.55 8.98 -7.16
CA ASN A 91 -5.40 10.09 -7.60
C ASN A 91 -6.57 9.61 -8.47
N ASN A 92 -6.31 8.73 -9.44
CA ASN A 92 -7.35 8.19 -10.31
C ASN A 92 -8.35 7.31 -9.54
N LEU A 93 -7.88 6.54 -8.56
CA LEU A 93 -8.75 5.77 -7.68
C LEU A 93 -9.66 6.70 -6.86
N ASN A 94 -9.10 7.71 -6.20
CA ASN A 94 -9.88 8.68 -5.43
C ASN A 94 -10.94 9.37 -6.31
N LYS A 95 -10.55 9.82 -7.51
CA LYS A 95 -11.46 10.43 -8.49
C LYS A 95 -12.56 9.47 -8.95
N THR A 96 -12.24 8.19 -9.11
CA THR A 96 -13.22 7.16 -9.49
C THR A 96 -14.30 7.02 -8.41
N LEU A 97 -13.90 7.11 -7.13
CA LEU A 97 -14.80 6.91 -5.99
C LEU A 97 -15.61 8.16 -5.61
N GLU A 98 -15.29 9.34 -6.14
CA GLU A 98 -16.07 10.58 -5.90
C GLU A 98 -17.55 10.43 -6.28
N LYS A 99 -17.84 9.57 -7.27
CA LYS A 99 -19.20 9.25 -7.71
C LYS A 99 -19.99 8.40 -6.72
N TYR A 100 -19.30 7.70 -5.82
CA TYR A 100 -19.85 6.68 -4.93
C TYR A 100 -19.32 6.86 -3.50
N PRO A 101 -19.72 7.93 -2.78
CA PRO A 101 -19.14 8.28 -1.50
C PRO A 101 -19.26 7.20 -0.42
N GLU A 102 -20.23 6.30 -0.53
CA GLU A 102 -20.39 5.13 0.35
C GLU A 102 -19.21 4.16 0.27
N LEU A 103 -18.51 4.11 -0.86
CA LEU A 103 -17.34 3.25 -1.05
C LEU A 103 -16.10 3.80 -0.33
N TYR A 104 -16.11 5.06 0.11
CA TYR A 104 -14.97 5.63 0.87
C TYR A 104 -14.77 5.00 2.26
N LYS A 105 -15.68 4.13 2.69
CA LYS A 105 -15.55 3.37 3.94
C LYS A 105 -14.78 2.06 3.77
N LYS A 106 -14.67 1.56 2.54
CA LYS A 106 -14.00 0.30 2.22
C LYS A 106 -12.51 0.54 2.09
N ASP A 107 -11.69 -0.35 2.63
CA ASP A 107 -10.26 -0.31 2.35
C ASP A 107 -9.95 -0.84 0.93
N ILE A 108 -8.68 -0.74 0.52
CA ILE A 108 -8.30 -1.15 -0.83
C ILE A 108 -8.48 -2.67 -1.04
N VAL A 109 -8.26 -3.50 -0.02
CA VAL A 109 -8.40 -4.95 -0.11
C VAL A 109 -9.87 -5.30 -0.33
N GLU A 110 -10.77 -4.71 0.47
CA GLU A 110 -12.22 -4.89 0.33
C GLU A 110 -12.72 -4.47 -1.06
N LEU A 111 -12.21 -3.37 -1.61
CA LEU A 111 -12.57 -2.94 -2.97
C LEU A 111 -12.10 -3.95 -4.03
N LEU A 112 -10.87 -4.48 -3.90
CA LEU A 112 -10.28 -5.38 -4.88
C LEU A 112 -10.88 -6.79 -4.83
N GLU A 113 -11.19 -7.32 -3.66
CA GLU A 113 -11.81 -8.64 -3.49
C GLU A 113 -13.25 -8.64 -4.03
N ASN A 114 -13.96 -7.50 -3.92
CA ASN A 114 -15.37 -7.37 -4.28
C ASN A 114 -15.60 -6.54 -5.55
N ILE A 115 -14.63 -6.47 -6.48
CA ILE A 115 -14.75 -5.67 -7.72
C ILE A 115 -16.07 -5.95 -8.47
N ASN A 116 -16.49 -7.21 -8.55
CA ASN A 116 -17.70 -7.60 -9.27
C ASN A 116 -19.00 -7.07 -8.64
N GLU A 117 -18.96 -6.68 -7.36
CA GLU A 117 -20.08 -6.10 -6.61
C GLU A 117 -20.12 -4.58 -6.72
N LEU A 118 -19.07 -3.95 -7.24
CA LEU A 118 -19.03 -2.50 -7.45
C LEU A 118 -19.92 -2.12 -8.64
N PRO A 119 -20.40 -0.86 -8.68
CA PRO A 119 -21.08 -0.32 -9.85
C PRO A 119 -20.29 -0.56 -11.14
N ALA A 120 -20.98 -1.07 -12.17
CA ALA A 120 -20.35 -1.55 -13.40
C ALA A 120 -19.47 -0.48 -14.08
N ASP A 121 -19.82 0.80 -13.98
CA ASP A 121 -19.09 1.90 -14.60
C ASP A 121 -17.72 2.20 -13.96
N ILE A 122 -17.44 1.68 -12.76
CA ILE A 122 -16.16 1.89 -12.06
C ILE A 122 -15.30 0.63 -11.93
N GLN A 123 -15.84 -0.57 -12.20
CA GLN A 123 -15.12 -1.83 -11.97
C GLN A 123 -13.75 -1.88 -12.65
N LEU A 124 -13.66 -1.46 -13.91
CA LEU A 124 -12.40 -1.43 -14.65
C LEU A 124 -11.41 -0.41 -14.06
N SER A 125 -11.91 0.76 -13.65
CA SER A 125 -11.04 1.79 -13.05
C SER A 125 -10.52 1.36 -11.69
N VAL A 126 -11.36 0.73 -10.86
CA VAL A 126 -10.94 0.17 -9.56
C VAL A 126 -9.97 -1.00 -9.76
N ARG A 127 -10.21 -1.88 -10.73
CA ARG A 127 -9.25 -2.93 -11.10
C ARG A 127 -7.87 -2.35 -11.42
N ASN A 128 -7.81 -1.37 -12.32
CA ASN A 128 -6.54 -0.86 -12.82
C ASN A 128 -5.84 0.06 -11.81
N ASN A 129 -6.55 1.08 -11.30
CA ASN A 129 -5.98 2.07 -10.40
C ASN A 129 -5.93 1.57 -8.95
N GLY A 130 -6.94 0.84 -8.49
CA GLY A 130 -6.90 0.17 -7.20
C GLY A 130 -5.84 -0.94 -7.16
N GLY A 131 -5.75 -1.73 -8.22
CA GLY A 131 -4.66 -2.70 -8.37
C GLY A 131 -3.30 -2.01 -8.32
N GLY A 132 -3.12 -0.95 -9.11
CA GLY A 132 -1.87 -0.18 -9.14
C GLY A 132 -1.50 0.38 -7.77
N TYR A 133 -2.47 0.98 -7.06
CA TYR A 133 -2.27 1.49 -5.70
C TYR A 133 -1.86 0.39 -4.72
N TYR A 134 -2.60 -0.71 -4.67
CA TYR A 134 -2.30 -1.84 -3.77
C TYR A 134 -0.93 -2.44 -4.06
N ASN A 135 -0.63 -2.74 -5.33
CA ASN A 135 0.60 -3.39 -5.74
C ASN A 135 1.82 -2.55 -5.35
N HIS A 136 1.76 -1.22 -5.57
CA HIS A 136 2.86 -0.32 -5.22
C HIS A 136 2.98 -0.14 -3.70
N CYS A 137 1.87 0.00 -2.96
CA CYS A 137 1.93 0.02 -1.49
C CYS A 137 2.67 -1.18 -0.94
N LEU A 138 2.37 -2.37 -1.49
CA LEU A 138 3.03 -3.60 -1.09
C LEU A 138 4.51 -3.61 -1.51
N PHE A 139 4.81 -3.24 -2.76
CA PHE A 139 6.17 -3.18 -3.30
C PHE A 139 7.09 -2.33 -2.43
N TRP A 140 6.67 -1.13 -2.03
CA TRP A 140 7.48 -0.27 -1.15
C TRP A 140 7.74 -0.91 0.20
N SER A 141 6.75 -1.54 0.82
CA SER A 141 6.95 -2.23 2.11
C SER A 141 7.95 -3.40 2.03
N MET A 142 8.11 -3.97 0.83
CA MET A 142 8.97 -5.12 0.54
C MET A 142 10.38 -4.74 0.12
N LEU A 143 10.69 -3.46 0.06
CA LEU A 143 12.03 -2.97 -0.18
C LEU A 143 12.64 -2.42 1.11
N ALA A 144 13.96 -2.55 1.23
CA ALA A 144 14.73 -1.98 2.31
C ALA A 144 16.14 -1.63 1.80
N PRO A 145 16.85 -0.69 2.45
CA PRO A 145 18.21 -0.35 2.10
C PRO A 145 19.10 -1.60 1.97
N ALA A 146 20.00 -1.62 1.00
CA ALA A 146 20.75 -2.83 0.69
C ALA A 146 21.52 -3.37 1.91
N GLY A 147 21.39 -4.68 2.15
CA GLY A 147 22.02 -5.35 3.30
C GLY A 147 21.40 -5.05 4.68
N SER A 148 20.37 -4.19 4.77
CA SER A 148 19.71 -3.88 6.04
C SER A 148 18.84 -5.03 6.59
N THR A 149 18.48 -5.99 5.73
CA THR A 149 17.74 -7.19 6.12
C THR A 149 18.31 -8.42 5.42
N THR A 150 18.14 -9.57 6.08
CA THR A 150 18.57 -10.88 5.58
C THR A 150 17.47 -11.90 5.85
N ILE A 151 17.49 -13.01 5.11
CA ILE A 151 16.62 -14.16 5.40
C ILE A 151 17.00 -14.69 6.79
N SER A 152 16.05 -14.69 7.71
CA SER A 152 16.28 -15.25 9.04
C SER A 152 16.31 -16.79 8.97
N PRO A 153 16.91 -17.49 9.96
CA PRO A 153 16.85 -18.95 10.02
C PRO A 153 15.43 -19.52 10.06
N LYS A 154 14.44 -18.73 10.53
CA LYS A 154 13.03 -19.13 10.56
C LYS A 154 12.42 -19.05 9.17
N LEU A 155 12.58 -17.92 8.48
CA LEU A 155 12.11 -17.74 7.12
C LEU A 155 12.80 -18.74 6.17
N GLU A 156 14.09 -18.97 6.35
CA GLU A 156 14.84 -19.95 5.56
C GLU A 156 14.20 -21.34 5.65
N LYS A 157 13.87 -21.81 6.86
CA LYS A 157 13.19 -23.11 7.05
C LYS A 157 11.82 -23.15 6.36
N ILE A 158 11.05 -22.07 6.40
CA ILE A 158 9.75 -22.00 5.72
C ILE A 158 9.95 -22.14 4.20
N LEU A 159 10.87 -21.37 3.63
CA LEU A 159 11.15 -21.38 2.20
C LEU A 159 11.72 -22.74 1.75
N ILE A 160 12.68 -23.31 2.48
CA ILE A 160 13.24 -24.64 2.21
C ILE A 160 12.16 -25.72 2.29
N LYS A 161 11.27 -25.66 3.29
CA LYS A 161 10.15 -26.62 3.39
C LYS A 161 9.23 -26.56 2.17
N ASN A 162 9.02 -25.36 1.60
CA ASN A 162 8.09 -25.17 0.49
C ASN A 162 8.73 -25.42 -0.89
N PHE A 163 10.00 -25.04 -1.07
CA PHE A 163 10.69 -25.02 -2.37
C PHE A 163 11.90 -25.98 -2.45
N GLY A 164 12.25 -26.65 -1.36
CA GLY A 164 13.41 -27.56 -1.26
C GLY A 164 14.74 -26.84 -1.02
N SER A 165 14.95 -25.65 -1.58
CA SER A 165 16.12 -24.81 -1.30
C SER A 165 15.83 -23.32 -1.53
N ILE A 166 16.67 -22.44 -0.99
CA ILE A 166 16.58 -20.99 -1.26
C ILE A 166 16.91 -20.68 -2.72
N ASP A 167 17.84 -21.41 -3.32
CA ASP A 167 18.20 -21.24 -4.73
C ASP A 167 17.06 -21.64 -5.65
N THR A 168 16.36 -22.74 -5.35
CA THR A 168 15.13 -23.15 -6.08
C THR A 168 14.07 -22.07 -5.98
N PHE A 169 13.81 -21.55 -4.77
CA PHE A 169 12.86 -20.45 -4.56
C PHE A 169 13.20 -19.22 -5.41
N LYS A 170 14.45 -18.75 -5.36
CA LYS A 170 14.88 -17.59 -6.15
C LYS A 170 14.76 -17.87 -7.65
N ASN A 171 15.23 -19.02 -8.13
CA ASN A 171 15.17 -19.39 -9.54
C ASN A 171 13.73 -19.47 -10.07
N GLU A 172 12.80 -20.02 -9.30
CA GLU A 172 11.37 -20.04 -9.65
C GLU A 172 10.78 -18.63 -9.70
N PHE A 173 11.12 -17.77 -8.74
CA PHE A 173 10.63 -16.39 -8.68
C PHE A 173 11.14 -15.57 -9.86
N GLU A 174 12.44 -15.68 -10.16
CA GLU A 174 13.04 -15.01 -11.31
C GLU A 174 12.45 -15.52 -12.63
N LYS A 175 12.19 -16.82 -12.76
CA LYS A 175 11.54 -17.39 -13.94
C LYS A 175 10.14 -16.79 -14.14
N ALA A 176 9.37 -16.60 -13.07
CA ALA A 176 8.07 -15.93 -13.15
C ALA A 176 8.20 -14.45 -13.56
N ALA A 177 9.15 -13.72 -12.98
CA ALA A 177 9.41 -12.31 -13.31
C ALA A 177 9.87 -12.11 -14.76
N LEU A 178 10.70 -13.00 -15.28
CA LEU A 178 11.21 -12.94 -16.66
C LEU A 178 10.19 -13.48 -17.67
N GLY A 179 9.39 -14.46 -17.27
CA GLY A 179 8.35 -15.06 -18.11
C GLY A 179 7.12 -14.17 -18.31
N GLN A 180 6.92 -13.15 -17.47
CA GLN A 180 5.82 -12.19 -17.64
C GLN A 180 6.02 -11.36 -18.92
N PHE A 181 5.21 -11.63 -19.94
CA PHE A 181 5.26 -10.87 -21.18
C PHE A 181 4.57 -9.50 -21.02
N GLY A 182 5.21 -8.45 -21.54
CA GLY A 182 4.75 -7.07 -21.38
C GLY A 182 4.83 -6.58 -19.93
N SER A 183 3.84 -5.79 -19.55
CA SER A 183 3.69 -5.19 -18.22
C SER A 183 3.08 -6.16 -17.21
N GLY A 184 3.60 -6.16 -15.99
CA GLY A 184 3.05 -7.01 -14.94
C GLY A 184 3.94 -7.11 -13.70
N TRP A 185 3.68 -8.16 -12.92
CA TRP A 185 4.29 -8.38 -11.61
C TRP A 185 4.62 -9.85 -11.41
N ALA A 186 5.64 -10.13 -10.60
CA ALA A 186 5.90 -11.46 -10.06
C ALA A 186 5.61 -11.47 -8.55
N TRP A 187 5.05 -12.56 -8.07
CA TRP A 187 4.54 -12.68 -6.71
C TRP A 187 5.01 -13.97 -6.04
N LEU A 188 5.36 -13.89 -4.77
CA LEU A 188 5.20 -14.99 -3.83
C LEU A 188 3.88 -14.76 -3.11
N ILE A 189 3.01 -15.76 -3.10
CA ILE A 189 1.72 -15.70 -2.41
C ILE A 189 1.61 -16.82 -1.38
N LYS A 190 0.89 -16.55 -0.29
CA LYS A 190 0.44 -17.54 0.69
C LYS A 190 -1.01 -17.91 0.40
N GLU A 191 -1.23 -19.16 0.01
CA GLU A 191 -2.58 -19.70 -0.18
C GLU A 191 -3.30 -19.87 1.17
N SER A 192 -4.63 -20.05 1.14
CA SER A 192 -5.42 -20.36 2.33
C SER A 192 -4.99 -21.66 3.03
N SER A 193 -4.38 -22.59 2.28
CA SER A 193 -3.76 -23.81 2.80
C SER A 193 -2.49 -23.57 3.62
N GLY A 194 -1.94 -22.35 3.57
CA GLY A 194 -0.62 -22.00 4.10
C GLY A 194 0.54 -22.34 3.15
N LYS A 195 0.28 -22.99 2.01
CA LYS A 195 1.31 -23.25 1.00
C LYS A 195 1.75 -21.96 0.32
N LEU A 196 3.04 -21.84 0.06
CA LEU A 196 3.57 -20.73 -0.75
C LEU A 196 3.58 -21.12 -2.23
N ARG A 197 3.18 -20.18 -3.09
CA ARG A 197 3.22 -20.34 -4.55
C ARG A 197 3.83 -19.11 -5.20
N ILE A 198 4.56 -19.33 -6.29
CA ILE A 198 5.07 -18.27 -7.14
C ILE A 198 4.20 -18.17 -8.38
N ILE A 199 3.79 -16.94 -8.75
CA ILE A 199 3.03 -16.66 -9.97
C ILE A 199 3.44 -15.32 -10.57
N SER A 200 2.91 -15.00 -11.75
CA SER A 200 2.91 -13.65 -12.30
C SER A 200 1.50 -13.18 -12.64
N THR A 201 1.31 -11.87 -12.73
CA THR A 201 0.06 -11.25 -13.19
C THR A 201 0.36 -10.17 -14.21
N SER A 202 -0.56 -9.96 -15.14
CA SER A 202 -0.46 -8.91 -16.15
C SER A 202 -0.97 -7.57 -15.61
N ASN A 203 -0.40 -6.49 -16.14
CA ASN A 203 -0.80 -5.12 -15.82
C ASN A 203 -0.78 -4.83 -14.31
N GLN A 204 -1.91 -4.42 -13.73
CA GLN A 204 -2.06 -4.17 -12.30
C GLN A 204 -2.93 -5.20 -11.60
N ASP A 205 -3.22 -6.33 -12.26
CA ASP A 205 -3.97 -7.41 -11.65
C ASP A 205 -3.19 -8.01 -10.47
N ASN A 206 -3.92 -8.48 -9.45
CA ASN A 206 -3.33 -9.20 -8.33
C ASN A 206 -4.26 -10.31 -7.83
N THR A 207 -3.74 -11.14 -6.93
CA THR A 207 -4.39 -12.38 -6.49
C THR A 207 -5.59 -12.19 -5.57
N LEU A 208 -5.85 -10.96 -5.10
CA LEU A 208 -7.04 -10.63 -4.33
C LEU A 208 -8.28 -10.53 -5.25
N MET A 209 -8.08 -10.11 -6.50
CA MET A 209 -9.17 -9.82 -7.43
C MET A 209 -9.97 -11.08 -7.79
N PRO A 210 -11.31 -10.99 -7.90
CA PRO A 210 -12.20 -12.15 -8.08
C PRO A 210 -11.86 -13.01 -9.30
N PHE A 211 -11.39 -12.40 -10.39
CA PHE A 211 -11.03 -13.06 -11.65
C PHE A 211 -9.60 -13.63 -11.70
N SER A 212 -8.79 -13.47 -10.65
CA SER A 212 -7.48 -14.13 -10.60
C SER A 212 -7.66 -15.65 -10.58
N SER A 213 -7.02 -16.34 -11.54
CA SER A 213 -7.02 -17.81 -11.65
C SER A 213 -6.31 -18.50 -10.49
N VAL A 214 -5.44 -17.78 -9.78
CA VAL A 214 -4.75 -18.24 -8.58
C VAL A 214 -5.04 -17.27 -7.43
N LYS A 215 -5.48 -17.81 -6.29
CA LYS A 215 -5.79 -17.05 -5.08
C LYS A 215 -4.71 -17.22 -4.03
N GLY A 216 -4.46 -16.17 -3.27
CA GLY A 216 -3.53 -16.18 -2.15
C GLY A 216 -3.09 -14.78 -1.80
N LYS A 217 -2.69 -14.58 -0.55
CA LYS A 217 -2.21 -13.29 -0.06
C LYS A 217 -0.80 -13.03 -0.56
N PRO A 218 -0.53 -11.91 -1.26
CA PRO A 218 0.84 -11.53 -1.62
C PRO A 218 1.75 -11.36 -0.39
N VAL A 219 2.93 -11.96 -0.43
CA VAL A 219 3.96 -11.90 0.63
C VAL A 219 5.36 -11.53 0.13
N LEU A 220 5.58 -11.53 -1.18
CA LEU A 220 6.69 -10.84 -1.87
C LEU A 220 6.20 -10.42 -3.25
N THR A 221 6.61 -9.25 -3.74
CA THR A 221 6.28 -8.78 -5.09
C THR A 221 7.45 -8.08 -5.76
N LEU A 222 7.51 -8.17 -7.08
CA LEU A 222 8.43 -7.44 -7.94
C LEU A 222 7.67 -6.83 -9.13
N ASP A 223 7.77 -5.51 -9.28
CA ASP A 223 7.26 -4.79 -10.46
C ASP A 223 8.16 -5.08 -11.67
N VAL A 224 7.61 -5.65 -12.74
CA VAL A 224 8.34 -5.88 -14.00
C VAL A 224 7.79 -5.05 -15.15
N TRP A 225 7.02 -4.00 -14.86
CA TRP A 225 6.80 -2.92 -15.80
C TRP A 225 8.12 -2.22 -16.12
N GLU A 226 8.28 -1.77 -17.38
CA GLU A 226 9.53 -1.15 -17.82
C GLU A 226 9.88 0.11 -17.00
N HIS A 227 8.89 0.88 -16.54
CA HIS A 227 9.16 2.06 -15.69
C HIS A 227 9.92 1.73 -14.40
N ALA A 228 9.88 0.48 -13.93
CA ALA A 228 10.54 0.06 -12.69
C ALA A 228 12.05 -0.17 -12.85
N TYR A 229 12.55 -0.26 -14.10
CA TYR A 229 13.95 -0.63 -14.34
C TYR A 229 14.61 0.03 -15.55
N TYR A 230 13.86 0.61 -16.49
CA TYR A 230 14.40 0.95 -17.81
C TYR A 230 15.49 2.03 -17.76
N LEU A 231 15.40 2.99 -16.83
CA LEU A 231 16.39 4.06 -16.71
C LEU A 231 17.79 3.51 -16.43
N LYS A 232 17.90 2.49 -15.58
CA LYS A 232 19.19 1.87 -15.19
C LYS A 232 19.55 0.64 -16.01
N TYR A 233 18.58 -0.21 -16.33
CA TYR A 233 18.81 -1.53 -16.92
C TYR A 233 18.42 -1.62 -18.41
N GLN A 234 17.68 -0.64 -18.94
CA GLN A 234 17.12 -0.66 -20.30
C GLN A 234 16.42 -2.00 -20.57
N SER A 235 16.74 -2.69 -21.66
CA SER A 235 16.15 -4.00 -21.98
C SER A 235 16.62 -5.16 -21.08
N LYS A 236 17.59 -4.95 -20.19
CA LYS A 236 18.20 -6.01 -19.36
C LYS A 236 17.37 -6.32 -18.11
N ARG A 237 16.10 -6.70 -18.28
CA ARG A 237 15.21 -7.09 -17.17
C ARG A 237 15.82 -8.17 -16.27
N ALA A 238 16.56 -9.13 -16.84
CA ALA A 238 17.28 -10.16 -16.07
C ALA A 238 18.26 -9.58 -15.05
N SER A 239 18.97 -8.50 -15.39
CA SER A 239 19.89 -7.83 -14.47
C SER A 239 19.14 -7.12 -13.34
N TYR A 240 18.01 -6.49 -13.63
CA TYR A 240 17.12 -5.88 -12.62
C TYR A 240 16.55 -6.92 -11.65
N VAL A 241 16.01 -8.02 -12.18
CA VAL A 241 15.44 -9.13 -11.41
C VAL A 241 16.50 -9.75 -10.48
N LYS A 242 17.75 -9.91 -10.94
CA LYS A 242 18.85 -10.37 -10.09
C LYS A 242 19.24 -9.33 -9.03
N ALA A 243 19.24 -8.05 -9.38
CA ALA A 243 19.59 -6.96 -8.46
C ALA A 243 18.58 -6.81 -7.31
N PHE A 244 17.29 -7.06 -7.58
CA PHE A 244 16.20 -7.00 -6.60
C PHE A 244 16.51 -7.74 -5.29
N TRP A 245 17.15 -8.91 -5.34
CA TRP A 245 17.45 -9.71 -4.15
C TRP A 245 18.31 -9.00 -3.09
N ASN A 246 19.03 -7.94 -3.46
CA ASN A 246 19.88 -7.17 -2.55
C ASN A 246 19.09 -6.14 -1.72
N VAL A 247 17.88 -5.79 -2.16
CA VAL A 247 17.04 -4.74 -1.56
C VAL A 247 15.72 -5.28 -1.02
N VAL A 248 15.51 -6.61 -1.00
CA VAL A 248 14.32 -7.20 -0.39
C VAL A 248 14.32 -6.96 1.12
N ASN A 249 13.19 -6.49 1.64
CA ASN A 249 12.90 -6.42 3.07
C ASN A 249 12.44 -7.79 3.59
N TRP A 250 13.39 -8.67 3.89
CA TRP A 250 13.11 -10.03 4.36
C TRP A 250 12.34 -10.08 5.68
N LYS A 251 12.44 -9.02 6.51
CA LYS A 251 11.66 -8.92 7.76
C LYS A 251 10.18 -8.74 7.47
N GLU A 252 9.82 -7.89 6.51
CA GLU A 252 8.42 -7.72 6.12
C GLU A 252 7.88 -8.97 5.42
N VAL A 253 8.68 -9.62 4.58
CA VAL A 253 8.31 -10.90 3.93
C VAL A 253 7.99 -11.97 4.99
N GLU A 254 8.86 -12.15 5.99
CA GLU A 254 8.62 -13.10 7.09
C GLU A 254 7.34 -12.77 7.85
N LYS A 255 7.16 -11.50 8.24
CA LYS A 255 5.96 -11.03 8.94
C LYS A 255 4.67 -11.28 8.15
N LEU A 256 4.69 -11.12 6.82
CA LEU A 256 3.52 -11.36 5.97
C LEU A 256 3.23 -12.85 5.79
N ILE A 257 4.26 -13.69 5.74
CA ILE A 257 4.11 -15.16 5.71
C ILE A 257 3.52 -15.69 7.03
N GLU A 258 3.86 -15.08 8.16
CA GLU A 258 3.42 -15.55 9.48
C GLU A 258 1.99 -15.15 9.84
N LYS A 259 1.50 -14.02 9.30
CA LYS A 259 0.10 -13.60 9.41
C LYS A 259 -0.83 -14.55 8.63
#